data_AF-A0A969KAH1-F1
#
_entry.id   AF-A0A969KAH1-F1
#
_cell.length_a   1.000
_cell.length_b   1.000
_cell.length_c   1.000
_cell.angle_alpha   90.00
_cell.angle_beta   90.00
_cell.angle_gamma   90.00
#
_symmetry.space_group_name_H-M   'P 1'
#
loop_
_entity.id
_entity.type
_entity.pdbx_description
1 polymer ?
#
loop_
_entity_poly.entity_id
_entity_poly.type
_entity_poly.pdbx_seq_one_letter_code
_entity_poly.pdbx_strand_id
1 'polypeptide(L)' 'MQLDSGHRRRYGGTGLGLALVARLVELHGGTIQVESAVGQGSRFTLSLPWPGTPPEPADFTPPGATGNG' A
#
# COMPACT_ATOMS: atom_id res chain seq x y z
N MET A 1 21.17 -2.07 -29.69
CA MET A 1 20.10 -2.89 -30.27
C MET A 1 19.24 -3.40 -29.13
N GLN A 2 18.06 -2.82 -28.98
CA GLN A 2 17.07 -3.18 -27.97
C GLN A 2 16.41 -4.54 -28.33
N LEU A 3 15.87 -5.19 -27.29
CA LEU A 3 14.62 -5.99 -27.23
C LEU A 3 14.85 -7.41 -26.67
N ASP A 4 14.33 -7.67 -25.46
CA ASP A 4 13.31 -8.72 -25.37
C ASP A 4 12.29 -8.43 -24.25
N SER A 5 11.18 -7.85 -24.68
CA SER A 5 9.97 -7.51 -23.94
C SER A 5 9.09 -8.75 -23.71
N GLY A 6 9.67 -9.90 -23.35
CA GLY A 6 9.06 -11.21 -23.56
C GLY A 6 8.47 -11.95 -22.35
N HIS A 7 8.67 -11.51 -21.10
CA HIS A 7 8.32 -12.35 -19.94
C HIS A 7 6.88 -12.25 -19.41
N ARG A 8 6.00 -11.50 -20.09
CA ARG A 8 4.69 -11.11 -19.53
C ARG A 8 3.50 -11.98 -19.94
N ARG A 9 3.71 -13.16 -20.57
CA ARG A 9 2.65 -13.81 -21.35
C ARG A 9 2.54 -15.34 -21.24
N ARG A 10 2.87 -15.99 -20.11
CA ARG A 10 2.62 -17.46 -19.97
C ARG A 10 2.25 -18.00 -18.58
N TYR A 11 2.05 -17.16 -17.57
CA TYR A 11 1.56 -17.66 -16.28
C TYR A 11 0.04 -17.54 -16.24
N GLY A 12 -0.66 -18.58 -16.68
CA GLY A 12 -1.91 -18.93 -16.01
C GLY A 12 -1.52 -19.17 -14.55
N GLY A 13 -1.66 -18.13 -13.73
CA GLY A 13 -1.04 -18.09 -12.41
C GLY A 13 -1.46 -19.32 -11.63
N THR A 14 -0.53 -19.93 -10.91
CA THR A 14 -0.76 -21.08 -10.01
C THR A 14 -1.71 -20.76 -8.84
N GLY A 15 -2.42 -19.63 -8.88
CA GLY A 15 -3.22 -19.10 -7.77
C GLY A 15 -2.40 -18.53 -6.62
N LEU A 16 -1.06 -18.59 -6.69
CA LEU A 16 -0.19 -18.26 -5.55
C LEU A 16 -0.13 -16.76 -5.21
N GLY A 17 -0.43 -15.88 -6.16
CA GLY A 17 -0.27 -14.43 -5.95
C GLY A 17 -1.08 -13.91 -4.76
N LEU A 18 -2.36 -14.27 -4.68
CA LEU A 18 -3.23 -13.80 -3.59
C LEU A 18 -2.89 -14.50 -2.26
N ALA A 19 -2.47 -15.77 -2.29
CA ALA A 19 -2.03 -16.49 -1.10
C ALA A 19 -0.77 -15.85 -0.48
N LEU A 20 0.17 -15.40 -1.31
CA LEU A 20 1.34 -14.65 -0.87
C LEU A 20 0.96 -13.31 -0.26
N VAL A 21 0.04 -12.57 -0.90
CA VAL A 21 -0.46 -11.30 -0.36
C VAL A 21 -1.15 -11.49 0.98
N ALA A 22 -2.03 -12.49 1.12
CA ALA A 22 -2.69 -12.81 2.38
C ALA A 22 -1.67 -13.09 3.49
N ARG A 23 -0.67 -13.93 3.21
CA ARG A 23 0.40 -14.21 4.16
C ARG A 23 1.20 -12.97 4.55
N LEU A 24 1.54 -12.12 3.59
CA LEU A 24 2.25 -10.87 3.88
C LEU A 24 1.43 -9.96 4.79
N VAL A 25 0.14 -9.80 4.50
CA VAL A 25 -0.77 -8.96 5.29
C VAL A 25 -0.90 -9.48 6.71
N GLU A 26 -1.09 -10.79 6.89
CA GLU A 26 -1.12 -11.45 8.21
C GLU A 26 0.18 -11.23 9.00
N LEU A 27 1.34 -11.36 8.35
CA LEU A 27 2.65 -11.15 8.98
C LEU A 27 2.83 -9.70 9.47
N HIS A 28 2.19 -8.73 8.82
CA HIS A 28 2.18 -7.32 9.25
C HIS A 28 1.06 -7.01 10.26
N GLY A 29 0.36 -8.03 10.78
CA GLY A 29 -0.74 -7.86 11.73
C GLY A 29 -2.00 -7.26 11.12
N GLY A 30 -2.12 -7.31 9.79
CA GLY A 30 -3.26 -6.79 9.04
C GLY A 30 -4.29 -7.83 8.68
N THR A 31 -5.29 -7.39 7.91
CA THR A 31 -6.39 -8.22 7.40
C THR A 31 -6.62 -7.99 5.91
N ILE A 32 -7.14 -9.01 5.23
CA ILE A 32 -7.59 -8.94 3.84
C ILE A 32 -9.07 -9.34 3.75
N GLN A 33 -9.86 -8.60 2.98
CA GLN A 33 -11.27 -8.88 2.69
C GLN A 33 -11.51 -8.90 1.18
N VAL A 34 -12.49 -9.69 0.74
CA VAL A 34 -12.91 -9.76 -0.66
C VAL A 34 -14.42 -9.60 -0.80
N GLU A 35 -14.81 -8.76 -1.75
CA GLU A 35 -16.19 -8.57 -2.18
C GLU A 35 -16.24 -8.84 -3.69
N SER A 36 -17.09 -9.76 -4.12
CA SER A 36 -17.17 -10.15 -5.53
C SER A 36 -18.60 -10.45 -5.92
N ALA A 37 -18.98 -10.02 -7.11
CA ALA A 37 -20.25 -10.35 -7.73
C ALA A 37 -20.05 -10.63 -9.23
N VAL A 38 -20.71 -11.68 -9.72
CA VAL A 38 -20.65 -12.07 -11.14
C VAL A 38 -21.08 -10.90 -12.02
N GLY A 39 -20.26 -10.57 -13.01
CA GLY A 39 -20.51 -9.44 -13.91
C GLY A 39 -20.16 -8.05 -13.35
N GLN A 40 -19.83 -7.93 -12.06
CA GLN A 40 -19.45 -6.65 -11.41
C GLN A 40 -17.96 -6.58 -11.03
N GLY A 41 -17.24 -7.70 -11.15
CA GLY A 41 -15.83 -7.79 -10.79
C GLY A 41 -15.62 -8.11 -9.31
N SER A 42 -14.41 -7.85 -8.82
CA SER A 42 -14.00 -8.13 -7.44
C SER A 42 -13.22 -6.97 -6.85
N ARG A 43 -13.47 -6.68 -5.57
CA ARG A 43 -12.75 -5.73 -4.74
C ARG A 43 -12.00 -6.50 -3.65
N PHE A 44 -10.71 -6.23 -3.53
CA PHE A 44 -9.87 -6.74 -2.45
C PHE A 44 -9.44 -5.56 -1.58
N THR A 45 -9.72 -5.63 -0.29
CA THR A 45 -9.40 -4.57 0.67
C THR A 45 -8.34 -5.10 1.62
N LEU A 46 -7.28 -4.32 1.83
CA LEU A 46 -6.19 -4.62 2.76
C LEU A 46 -6.22 -3.58 3.89
N SER A 47 -6.08 -4.02 5.12
CA SER A 47 -5.95 -3.14 6.29
C SER A 47 -4.71 -3.54 7.06
N LEU A 48 -3.82 -2.58 7.31
CA LEU A 48 -2.58 -2.79 8.07
C LEU A 48 -2.60 -1.87 9.30
N PRO A 49 -2.10 -2.32 10.46
CA PRO A 49 -1.83 -1.46 11.59
C PRO A 49 -0.84 -0.35 11.18
N TRP A 50 -1.20 0.89 11.45
CA TRP A 50 -0.33 2.05 11.23
C TRP A 50 0.06 2.66 12.58
N PRO A 51 1.26 2.37 13.10
CA PRO A 51 1.77 3.01 14.32
C PRO A 51 2.26 4.42 13.97
N GLY A 52 1.32 5.32 13.68
CA GLY A 52 1.63 6.73 13.54
C GLY A 52 1.78 7.36 14.92
N THR A 53 2.99 7.77 15.29
CA THR A 53 3.09 8.99 16.09
C THR A 53 2.60 10.11 15.18
N PRO A 54 1.54 10.85 15.54
CA PRO A 54 1.18 12.06 14.81
C PRO A 54 2.44 12.92 14.72
N PRO A 55 2.79 13.49 13.54
CA PRO A 55 3.87 14.46 13.52
C PRO A 55 3.51 15.52 14.58
N GLU A 56 4.38 15.69 15.58
CA GLU A 56 4.30 16.81 16.49
C GLU A 56 4.11 18.05 15.60
N PRO A 57 3.07 18.88 15.84
CA PRO A 57 2.86 20.05 15.02
C PRO A 57 4.18 20.79 15.02
N ALA A 58 4.85 20.80 13.86
CA ALA A 58 6.11 21.50 13.73
C ALA A 58 5.78 22.94 14.04
N ASP A 59 6.21 23.42 15.22
CA ASP A 59 6.17 24.82 15.59
C ASP A 59 7.05 25.53 14.57
N PHE A 60 6.44 25.89 13.44
CA PHE A 60 7.04 26.76 12.47
C PHE A 60 7.10 28.13 13.16
N THR A 61 8.15 28.33 13.94
CA THR A 61 8.55 29.65 14.37
C THR A 61 9.28 30.26 13.17
N PRO A 62 8.65 31.18 12.42
CA PRO A 62 9.37 31.87 11.35
C PRO A 62 10.58 32.57 11.97
N PRO A 63 11.81 32.37 11.44
CA PRO A 63 12.97 33.11 11.90
C PRO A 63 12.79 34.57 11.45
N GLY A 64 12.35 35.44 12.37
CA GLY A 64 12.16 36.86 12.04
C GLY A 64 11.35 37.73 12.99
N ALA A 65 10.81 37.23 14.11
CA ALA A 65 10.17 38.11 15.10
C ALA A 65 11.20 38.70 16.08
N THR A 66 12.22 39.39 15.55
CA THR A 66 13.14 40.22 16.36
C THR A 66 12.97 41.68 15.96
N GLY A 67 12.46 42.47 16.90
CA GLY A 67 12.76 43.91 17.01
C GLY A 67 11.72 44.86 16.41
N ASN A 68 10.88 45.43 17.27
CA ASN A 68 10.48 46.83 17.09
C ASN A 68 11.07 47.62 18.26
N GLY A 69 11.99 48.52 17.92
CA GLY A 69 12.36 49.67 18.75
C GLY A 69 11.42 50.83 18.51
#